data_AF-A8M905-F1
#
_entry.id   AF-A8M905-F1
#
_cell.length_a   1.000
_cell.length_b   1.000
_cell.length_c   1.000
_cell.angle_alpha   90.00
_cell.angle_beta   90.00
_cell.angle_gamma   90.00
#
_symmetry.space_group_name_H-M   'P 1'
#
loop_
_entity.id
_entity.type
_entity.pdbx_description
1 polymer ?
#
loop_
_entity_poly.entity_id
_entity_poly.type
_entity_poly.pdbx_seq_one_letter_code
_entity_poly.pdbx_strand_id
1 'polypeptide(L)'
;MSTRDVRYGAVAGIGYSFTVSILTILLELLADVFYPVPVVISPLWAIYRGLWVNLLLILALYGVLLIFVKPYRSENLMGYNTQLFAPTMRIAAYTIVTEAILTVIVDSYNGPFRTRAGLFIVINIIAGLLGGYLGVKLSKP
;
A
#
# COMPACT_ATOMS: atom_id res chain seq x y z
N MET A 1 -17.16 18.83 -2.14
CA MET A 1 -16.06 18.09 -2.80
C MET A 1 -16.27 18.19 -4.31
N SER A 2 -15.22 18.40 -5.11
CA SER A 2 -15.36 18.23 -6.56
C SER A 2 -15.34 16.72 -6.83
N THR A 3 -16.33 16.22 -7.58
CA THR A 3 -16.40 14.80 -7.97
C THR A 3 -15.14 14.37 -8.72
N ARG A 4 -14.47 15.32 -9.38
CA ARG A 4 -13.22 15.12 -10.11
C ARG A 4 -12.05 14.80 -9.17
N ASP A 5 -11.97 15.45 -8.00
CA ASP A 5 -10.88 15.24 -7.04
C ASP A 5 -10.94 13.82 -6.44
N VAL A 6 -12.16 13.37 -6.11
CA VAL A 6 -12.40 12.02 -5.58
C VAL A 6 -12.08 10.96 -6.63
N ARG A 7 -12.47 11.18 -7.90
CA ARG A 7 -12.17 10.24 -8.99
C ARG A 7 -10.67 10.12 -9.24
N TYR A 8 -9.92 11.22 -9.25
CA TYR A 8 -8.47 11.14 -9.42
C TYR A 8 -7.76 10.53 -8.21
N GLY A 9 -8.20 10.84 -6.99
CA GLY A 9 -7.68 10.20 -5.78
C GLY A 9 -7.93 8.69 -5.77
N ALA A 10 -9.12 8.25 -6.19
CA ALA A 10 -9.47 6.84 -6.33
C ALA A 10 -8.57 6.13 -7.36
N VAL A 11 -8.40 6.70 -8.55
CA VAL A 11 -7.55 6.11 -9.60
C VAL A 11 -6.08 6.06 -9.15
N ALA A 12 -5.58 7.13 -8.53
CA ALA A 12 -4.22 7.17 -7.99
C ALA A 12 -4.02 6.13 -6.88
N GLY A 13 -4.99 5.99 -5.98
CA GLY A 13 -4.97 4.99 -4.92
C GLY A 13 -4.95 3.56 -5.46
N ILE A 14 -5.75 3.24 -6.49
CA ILE A 14 -5.72 1.93 -7.16
C ILE A 14 -4.35 1.67 -7.80
N GLY A 15 -3.80 2.63 -8.56
CA GLY A 15 -2.48 2.45 -9.17
C GLY A 15 -1.39 2.24 -8.11
N TYR A 16 -1.49 2.96 -7.00
CA TYR A 16 -0.53 2.87 -5.91
C TYR A 16 -0.62 1.55 -5.15
N SER A 17 -1.81 1.02 -4.85
CA SER A 17 -1.95 -0.29 -4.18
C SER A 17 -1.33 -1.42 -5.01
N PHE A 18 -1.63 -1.48 -6.31
CA PHE A 18 -0.99 -2.46 -7.19
C PHE A 18 0.54 -2.32 -7.20
N THR A 19 1.05 -1.09 -7.20
CA THR A 19 2.49 -0.84 -7.15
C THR A 19 3.10 -1.37 -5.85
N VAL A 20 2.49 -1.05 -4.70
CA VAL A 20 2.91 -1.52 -3.37
C VAL A 20 2.91 -3.05 -3.34
N SER A 21 1.80 -3.68 -3.70
CA SER A 21 1.66 -5.14 -3.72
C SER A 21 2.67 -5.84 -4.64
N ILE A 22 2.91 -5.32 -5.85
CA ILE A 22 3.90 -5.89 -6.78
C ILE A 22 5.31 -5.78 -6.19
N LEU A 23 5.66 -4.61 -5.64
CA LEU A 23 6.96 -4.41 -5.00
C LEU A 23 7.14 -5.33 -3.80
N THR A 24 6.09 -5.55 -3.00
CA THR A 24 6.12 -6.49 -1.88
C THR A 24 6.39 -7.91 -2.36
N ILE A 25 5.66 -8.38 -3.39
CA ILE A 25 5.88 -9.72 -3.96
C ILE A 25 7.30 -9.85 -4.51
N LEU A 26 7.80 -8.86 -5.24
CA LEU A 26 9.16 -8.89 -5.78
C LEU A 26 10.23 -8.92 -4.68
N LEU A 27 10.04 -8.14 -3.62
CA LEU A 27 10.95 -8.12 -2.47
C LEU A 27 10.96 -9.46 -1.74
N GLU A 28 9.79 -10.05 -1.54
CA GLU A 28 9.62 -11.34 -0.87
C GLU A 28 10.20 -12.49 -1.72
N LEU A 29 9.98 -12.48 -3.03
CA LEU A 29 10.60 -13.43 -3.95
C LEU A 29 12.13 -13.28 -3.97
N LEU A 30 12.64 -12.06 -3.92
CA LEU A 30 14.08 -11.81 -3.81
C LEU A 30 14.61 -12.33 -2.47
N ALA A 31 13.88 -12.13 -1.38
CA ALA A 31 14.25 -12.63 -0.06
C ALA A 31 14.30 -14.15 -0.02
N ASP A 32 13.33 -14.84 -0.66
CA ASP A 32 13.27 -16.31 -0.76
C ASP A 32 14.53 -16.92 -1.41
N VAL A 33 15.15 -16.20 -2.36
CA VAL A 33 16.43 -16.62 -2.98
C VAL A 33 17.57 -16.67 -1.97
N PHE A 34 17.61 -15.77 -0.99
CA PHE A 34 18.68 -15.69 0.01
C PHE A 34 18.36 -16.43 1.30
N TYR A 35 17.07 -16.48 1.67
CA TYR A 35 16.56 -17.08 2.89
C TYR A 35 15.26 -17.79 2.55
N PRO A 36 15.16 -19.13 2.67
CA PRO A 36 13.94 -19.87 2.29
C PRO A 36 12.79 -19.49 3.23
N VAL A 37 12.00 -18.50 2.81
CA VAL A 37 10.90 -17.92 3.58
C VAL A 37 9.64 -17.97 2.71
N PRO A 38 8.48 -18.29 3.29
CA PRO A 38 7.24 -18.29 2.53
C PRO A 38 6.94 -16.87 2.05
N VAL A 39 6.52 -16.72 0.79
CA VAL A 39 6.10 -15.42 0.24
C VAL A 39 4.81 -14.96 0.91
N VAL A 40 4.89 -13.84 1.63
CA VAL A 40 3.76 -13.23 2.36
C VAL A 40 3.62 -11.77 1.97
N ILE A 41 2.38 -11.33 1.75
CA ILE A 41 2.10 -9.93 1.34
C ILE A 41 1.64 -9.11 2.54
N SER A 42 0.91 -9.74 3.46
CA SER A 42 0.33 -9.06 4.61
C SER A 42 1.26 -9.03 5.82
N PRO A 43 1.57 -7.84 6.38
CA PRO A 43 2.34 -7.76 7.61
C PRO A 43 1.59 -8.34 8.82
N LEU A 44 0.25 -8.24 8.85
CA LEU A 44 -0.56 -8.81 9.92
C LEU A 44 -0.54 -10.34 9.88
N TRP A 45 -0.56 -10.93 8.69
CA TRP A 45 -0.42 -12.38 8.53
C TRP A 45 0.99 -12.85 8.93
N ALA A 46 2.02 -12.10 8.55
CA ALA A 46 3.40 -12.38 8.96
C ALA A 46 3.55 -12.39 10.49
N ILE A 47 2.94 -11.44 11.20
CA ILE A 47 2.90 -11.43 12.68
C ILE A 47 2.20 -12.69 13.20
N TYR A 48 1.01 -13.00 12.69
CA TYR A 48 0.22 -14.15 13.15
C TYR A 48 0.96 -15.49 12.99
N ARG A 49 1.73 -15.64 11.91
CA ARG A 49 2.51 -16.87 11.62
C ARG A 49 3.91 -16.87 12.22
N GLY A 50 4.33 -15.79 12.90
CA GLY A 50 5.67 -15.66 13.48
C GLY A 50 6.78 -15.45 12.45
N LEU A 51 6.45 -14.93 11.27
CA LEU A 51 7.37 -14.70 10.15
C LEU A 51 8.04 -13.32 10.28
N TRP A 52 8.99 -13.20 11.21
CA TRP A 52 9.62 -11.93 11.56
C TRP A 52 10.41 -11.29 10.42
N VAL A 53 11.08 -12.10 9.58
CA VAL A 53 11.87 -11.58 8.45
C VAL A 53 10.95 -10.90 7.43
N ASN A 54 9.89 -11.59 7.00
CA ASN A 54 8.88 -11.06 6.09
C ASN A 54 8.23 -9.80 6.66
N LEU A 55 7.86 -9.82 7.94
CA LEU A 55 7.31 -8.65 8.61
C LEU A 55 8.24 -7.44 8.51
N LEU A 56 9.53 -7.62 8.83
CA LEU A 56 10.50 -6.53 8.80
C LEU A 56 10.73 -6.03 7.36
N LEU A 57 10.75 -6.92 6.37
CA LEU A 57 10.87 -6.55 4.96
C LEU A 57 9.67 -5.74 4.47
N ILE A 58 8.45 -6.21 4.74
CA ILE A 58 7.21 -5.51 4.38
C ILE A 58 7.16 -4.14 5.06
N LEU A 59 7.46 -4.05 6.36
CA LEU A 59 7.48 -2.79 7.09
C LEU A 59 8.57 -1.84 6.59
N ALA A 60 9.75 -2.35 6.25
CA ALA A 60 10.83 -1.55 5.67
C ALA A 60 10.42 -0.99 4.31
N LEU A 61 9.82 -1.81 3.44
CA LEU A 61 9.29 -1.37 2.15
C LEU A 61 8.24 -0.27 2.33
N TYR A 62 7.25 -0.47 3.21
CA TYR A 62 6.21 0.53 3.48
C TYR A 62 6.80 1.82 4.03
N GLY A 63 7.78 1.73 4.92
CA GLY A 63 8.51 2.89 5.44
C GLY A 63 9.24 3.66 4.33
N VAL A 64 9.96 2.96 3.47
CA VAL A 64 10.68 3.57 2.33
C VAL A 64 9.70 4.25 1.38
N LEU A 65 8.60 3.59 1.02
CA LEU A 65 7.57 4.16 0.14
C LEU A 65 6.94 5.42 0.74
N LEU A 66 6.67 5.43 2.05
CA LEU A 66 6.15 6.62 2.72
C LEU A 66 7.18 7.76 2.80
N ILE A 67 8.46 7.44 3.03
CA ILE A 67 9.53 8.44 3.04
C ILE A 67 9.71 9.04 1.64
N PHE A 68 9.61 8.22 0.59
CA PHE A 68 9.75 8.67 -0.79
C PHE A 68 8.64 9.65 -1.21
N VAL A 69 7.42 9.46 -0.68
CA VAL A 69 6.28 10.36 -0.95
C VAL A 69 6.28 11.59 -0.02
N LYS A 70 7.15 11.64 0.98
CA LYS A 70 7.22 12.77 1.92
C LYS A 70 7.91 13.97 1.25
N PRO A 71 7.29 15.17 1.27
CA PRO A 71 7.90 16.35 0.66
C PRO A 71 9.19 16.74 1.38
N TYR A 72 10.21 17.09 0.60
CA TYR A 72 11.49 17.55 1.13
C TYR A 72 11.35 18.95 1.75
N ARG A 73 12.23 19.28 2.70
CA ARG A 73 12.19 20.56 3.45
C ARG A 73 12.29 21.79 2.53
N SER A 74 12.90 21.64 1.35
CA SER A 74 12.98 22.65 0.28
C SER A 74 11.63 22.91 -0.40
N GLU A 75 10.80 21.88 -0.60
CA GLU A 75 9.48 21.98 -1.24
C GLU A 75 8.43 22.60 -0.29
N ASN A 76 8.64 22.44 1.02
CA ASN A 76 7.84 23.09 2.06
C ASN A 76 7.96 24.63 2.04
N LEU A 77 9.10 25.15 1.59
CA LEU A 77 9.36 26.59 1.54
C LEU A 77 8.78 27.25 0.28
N MET A 78 8.46 26.48 -0.76
CA MET A 78 7.92 26.97 -2.05
C MET A 78 6.38 26.98 -2.13
N GLY A 79 5.66 26.66 -1.06
CA GLY A 79 4.19 26.72 -1.03
C GLY A 79 3.46 25.58 -1.76
N TYR A 80 4.17 24.69 -2.47
CA TYR A 80 3.60 23.51 -3.14
C TYR A 80 3.09 22.44 -2.16
N ASN A 81 3.58 22.47 -0.92
CA ASN A 81 3.33 21.46 0.10
C ASN A 81 1.85 21.32 0.47
N THR A 82 1.11 22.44 0.52
CA THR A 82 -0.29 22.47 0.96
C THR A 82 -1.28 22.02 -0.13
N GLN A 83 -0.94 22.13 -1.42
CA GLN A 83 -1.87 21.85 -2.51
C GLN A 83 -1.65 20.49 -3.19
N LEU A 84 -0.42 19.99 -3.27
CA LEU A 84 -0.11 18.79 -4.06
C LEU A 84 0.53 17.65 -3.25
N PHE A 85 1.43 17.95 -2.31
CA PHE A 85 2.18 16.90 -1.61
C PHE A 85 1.45 16.31 -0.40
N ALA A 86 0.79 17.15 0.41
CA ALA A 86 -0.01 16.69 1.55
C ALA A 86 -1.13 15.69 1.18
N PRO A 87 -1.96 15.92 0.14
CA PRO A 87 -2.98 14.94 -0.25
C PRO A 87 -2.35 13.65 -0.80
N THR A 88 -1.26 13.72 -1.55
CA THR A 88 -0.56 12.55 -2.09
C THR A 88 0.03 11.67 -0.99
N MET A 89 0.68 12.27 0.02
CA MET A 89 1.19 11.54 1.18
C MET A 89 0.06 10.86 1.97
N ARG A 90 -1.09 11.53 2.13
CA ARG A 90 -2.25 10.94 2.80
C ARG A 90 -2.82 9.77 2.01
N ILE A 91 -2.97 9.90 0.69
CA ILE A 91 -3.41 8.81 -0.18
C ILE A 91 -2.45 7.61 -0.04
N ALA A 92 -1.15 7.83 -0.10
CA ALA A 92 -0.15 6.76 0.05
C ALA A 92 -0.26 6.07 1.41
N ALA A 93 -0.36 6.84 2.50
CA ALA A 93 -0.50 6.32 3.86
C ALA A 93 -1.78 5.52 4.05
N TYR A 94 -2.94 6.06 3.66
CA TYR A 94 -4.20 5.34 3.81
C TYR A 94 -4.27 4.12 2.90
N THR A 95 -3.66 4.15 1.72
CA THR A 95 -3.59 2.98 0.83
C THR A 95 -2.76 1.89 1.47
N ILE A 96 -1.54 2.20 1.96
CA ILE A 96 -0.66 1.24 2.65
C ILE A 96 -1.34 0.63 3.88
N VAL A 97 -2.00 1.45 4.70
CA VAL A 97 -2.70 0.96 5.90
C VAL A 97 -3.86 0.04 5.51
N THR A 98 -4.65 0.43 4.50
CA THR A 98 -5.77 -0.40 4.05
C THR A 98 -5.28 -1.70 3.44
N GLU A 99 -4.20 -1.66 2.66
CA GLU A 99 -3.57 -2.83 2.06
C GLU A 99 -2.99 -3.76 3.13
N ALA A 100 -2.30 -3.23 4.14
CA ALA A 100 -1.79 -4.01 5.29
C ALA A 100 -2.89 -4.83 5.98
N ILE A 101 -4.10 -4.27 6.08
CA ILE A 101 -5.27 -4.91 6.70
C ILE A 101 -5.91 -5.92 5.76
N LEU A 102 -6.22 -5.53 4.52
CA LEU A 102 -7.04 -6.36 3.63
C LEU A 102 -6.26 -7.52 2.99
N THR A 103 -4.94 -7.39 2.81
CA THR A 103 -4.11 -8.45 2.22
C THR A 103 -4.06 -9.73 3.07
N VAL A 104 -4.45 -9.67 4.35
CA VAL A 104 -4.65 -10.87 5.20
C VAL A 104 -5.58 -11.89 4.53
N ILE A 105 -6.59 -11.41 3.80
CA ILE A 105 -7.56 -12.27 3.11
C ILE A 105 -6.86 -13.06 1.97
N VAL A 106 -5.87 -12.46 1.29
CA VAL A 106 -5.10 -13.13 0.23
C VAL A 106 -4.22 -14.22 0.82
N ASP A 107 -3.57 -13.96 1.96
CA ASP A 107 -2.61 -14.89 2.55
C ASP A 107 -3.23 -15.97 3.42
N SER A 108 -4.41 -15.72 3.99
CA SER A 108 -5.19 -16.75 4.70
C SER A 108 -5.91 -17.72 3.75
N TYR A 109 -6.04 -17.37 2.46
CA TYR A 109 -6.72 -18.21 1.48
C TYR A 109 -5.82 -19.35 0.96
N ASN A 110 -6.13 -20.58 1.38
CA ASN A 110 -5.41 -21.80 1.00
C ASN A 110 -6.00 -22.54 -0.22
N GLY A 111 -6.91 -21.91 -0.97
CA GLY A 111 -7.57 -22.54 -2.12
C GLY A 111 -6.77 -22.43 -3.43
N PRO A 112 -7.43 -22.65 -4.60
CA PRO A 112 -6.77 -22.62 -5.90
C PRO A 112 -6.09 -21.28 -6.21
N PHE A 113 -4.94 -21.36 -6.90
CA PHE A 113 -4.16 -20.18 -7.29
C PHE A 113 -4.98 -19.14 -8.06
N ARG A 114 -5.86 -19.58 -8.97
CA ARG A 114 -6.72 -18.68 -9.77
C ARG A 114 -7.60 -17.80 -8.89
N THR A 115 -8.18 -18.38 -7.83
CA THR A 115 -9.01 -17.63 -6.88
C THR A 115 -8.17 -16.70 -6.03
N ARG A 116 -6.97 -17.13 -5.60
CA ARG A 116 -6.02 -16.28 -4.87
C ARG A 116 -5.59 -15.06 -5.69
N ALA A 117 -5.30 -15.25 -6.97
CA ALA A 117 -4.98 -14.16 -7.90
C ALA A 117 -6.18 -13.21 -8.10
N GLY A 118 -7.41 -13.75 -8.21
CA GLY A 118 -8.63 -12.94 -8.25
C GLY A 118 -8.83 -12.11 -6.98
N LEU A 119 -8.65 -12.72 -5.80
CA LEU A 119 -8.70 -12.03 -4.51
C LEU A 119 -7.66 -10.91 -4.43
N PHE A 120 -6.43 -11.18 -4.88
CA PHE A 120 -5.37 -10.18 -4.93
C PHE A 120 -5.76 -8.94 -5.75
N ILE A 121 -6.35 -9.13 -6.94
CA ILE A 121 -6.82 -8.03 -7.79
C ILE A 121 -7.93 -7.24 -7.11
N VAL A 122 -8.96 -7.94 -6.60
CA VAL A 122 -10.12 -7.31 -5.96
C VAL A 122 -9.72 -6.53 -4.72
N ILE A 123 -8.85 -7.12 -3.88
CA ILE A 123 -8.36 -6.48 -2.65
C ILE A 123 -7.53 -5.24 -2.97
N ASN A 124 -6.67 -5.29 -3.98
CA ASN A 124 -5.91 -4.12 -4.42
C ASN A 124 -6.80 -2.98 -4.90
N ILE A 125 -7.84 -3.30 -5.68
CA ILE A 125 -8.84 -2.30 -6.12
C ILE A 125 -9.55 -1.69 -4.91
N ILE A 126 -10.04 -2.50 -3.98
CA ILE A 126 -10.74 -2.02 -2.77
C ILE A 126 -9.79 -1.18 -1.89
N ALA A 127 -8.57 -1.66 -1.65
CA ALA A 127 -7.57 -0.96 -0.84
C ALA A 127 -7.21 0.40 -1.44
N GLY A 128 -7.02 0.45 -2.76
CA GLY A 128 -6.73 1.69 -3.49
C GLY A 128 -7.91 2.65 -3.50
N LEU A 129 -9.14 2.17 -3.67
CA LEU A 129 -10.35 2.99 -3.59
C LEU A 129 -10.52 3.62 -2.21
N LEU A 130 -10.38 2.83 -1.15
CA LEU A 130 -10.49 3.30 0.23
C LEU A 130 -9.36 4.27 0.59
N GLY A 131 -8.12 3.92 0.24
CA GLY A 131 -6.95 4.77 0.46
C GLY A 131 -7.04 6.11 -0.27
N GLY A 132 -7.42 6.08 -1.54
CA GLY A 132 -7.66 7.27 -2.36
C GLY A 132 -8.80 8.14 -1.82
N TYR A 133 -9.93 7.54 -1.48
CA TYR A 133 -11.08 8.26 -0.95
C TYR A 133 -10.77 8.91 0.41
N LEU A 134 -10.18 8.16 1.35
CA LEU A 134 -9.81 8.68 2.67
C LEU A 134 -8.74 9.77 2.57
N GLY A 135 -7.75 9.59 1.68
CA GLY A 135 -6.71 10.58 1.41
C GLY A 135 -7.26 11.92 0.95
N VAL A 136 -8.26 11.92 0.05
CA VAL A 136 -8.90 13.15 -0.45
C VAL A 136 -9.93 13.72 0.53
N LYS A 137 -10.68 12.88 1.26
CA LYS A 137 -11.69 13.33 2.23
C LYS A 137 -11.03 14.04 3.41
N LEU A 138 -9.95 13.48 3.92
CA LEU A 138 -9.26 14.00 5.09
C LEU A 138 -8.26 15.09 4.73
N SER A 139 -8.01 15.39 3.45
CA SER A 139 -7.10 16.47 3.01
C SER A 139 -7.69 17.88 3.03
N LYS A 140 -9.00 18.05 3.26
CA LYS A 140 -9.60 19.38 3.43
C LYS A 140 -9.71 19.76 4.91
N PRO A 141 -9.36 21.00 5.30
CA PRO A 141 -9.57 21.51 6.64
C PRO A 141 -11.06 21.59 6.99
#